data_AF-A0ABD2P4V0-F1
#
_entry.id   AF-A0ABD2P4V0-F1
#
_cell.length_a   1.000
_cell.length_b   1.000
_cell.length_c   1.000
_cell.angle_alpha   90.00
_cell.angle_beta   90.00
_cell.angle_gamma   90.00
#
_symmetry.space_group_name_H-M   'P 1'
#
loop_
_entity.id
_entity.type
_entity.pdbx_description
1 polymer ?
#
loop_
_entity_poly.entity_id
_entity_poly.type
_entity_poly.pdbx_seq_one_letter_code
_entity_poly.pdbx_strand_id
1 'polypeptide(L)'
;MILGNGVVIHLPGLFDELEKNIAKGLKDWENRLIISDRAHLVFDFHQQVDGLLEQENTQKGQGLGTTKKGIGPTYSSKATRNGIRIGDLLGNFDDFSKKFQSLVNLYQRMFPSLNVNVEEELERYKKYAEKVRPLVADTVTFLDKAVKANKKVLVEGANAAMLDIDFGTYPYVTSSNCSVGGVCTGLGLPPSRVGDVIGVVKAYTTRVGDGPFPTERKDEIGELLQSRGAEIGVTTKRKRRCGWLDLVLLKYTNMINGYSCICLTKLDILDQFSEVKLAVGYTLHGKKIEYFPSNASDLEKVEIEYLTMPGWKQCTENIRNFKDLPENARNYIAKIEEILDVPGKNILNSHVRWAEKFVS
;
A
#
# COMPACT_ATOMS: atom_id res chain seq x y z
N MET A 1 5.61 8.26 16.17
CA MET A 1 5.02 8.18 14.82
C MET A 1 5.54 9.35 14.00
N ILE A 2 6.03 9.08 12.80
CA ILE A 2 6.57 10.12 11.91
C ILE A 2 5.84 10.01 10.57
N LEU A 3 5.29 11.11 10.07
CA LEU A 3 4.80 11.22 8.70
C LEU A 3 5.92 11.81 7.84
N GLY A 4 6.56 10.95 7.03
CA GLY A 4 7.69 11.31 6.18
C GLY A 4 7.35 12.26 5.04
N ASN A 5 8.37 12.83 4.40
CA ASN A 5 8.21 13.74 3.26
C ASN A 5 7.62 13.06 2.00
N GLY A 6 7.63 11.73 1.95
CA GLY A 6 6.99 10.95 0.91
C GLY A 6 5.46 10.99 0.97
N VAL A 7 4.89 11.26 2.14
CA VAL A 7 3.43 11.24 2.35
C VAL A 7 2.77 12.48 1.77
N VAL A 8 1.55 12.30 1.24
CA VAL A 8 0.61 13.39 0.92
C VAL A 8 -0.46 13.43 2.01
N ILE A 9 -0.68 14.58 2.63
CA ILE A 9 -1.49 14.72 3.84
C ILE A 9 -2.71 15.60 3.58
N HIS A 10 -3.90 15.06 3.84
CA HIS A 10 -5.13 15.83 3.93
C HIS A 10 -5.33 16.27 5.38
N LEU A 11 -5.13 17.55 5.70
CA LEU A 11 -5.21 18.04 7.09
C LEU A 11 -6.57 17.82 7.75
N PRO A 12 -7.72 18.11 7.10
CA PRO A 12 -9.03 17.78 7.67
C PRO A 12 -9.14 16.28 8.01
N GLY A 13 -8.78 15.40 7.07
CA GLY A 13 -8.82 13.95 7.29
C GLY A 13 -7.91 13.47 8.42
N LEU A 14 -6.71 14.05 8.55
CA LEU A 14 -5.78 13.75 9.64
C LEU A 14 -6.39 14.12 11.00
N PHE A 15 -6.94 15.33 11.14
CA PHE A 15 -7.53 15.76 12.41
C PHE A 15 -8.82 15.00 12.74
N ASP A 16 -9.67 14.70 11.75
CA ASP A 16 -10.84 13.85 11.94
C ASP A 16 -10.46 12.45 12.45
N GLU A 17 -9.38 11.87 11.93
CA GLU A 17 -8.86 10.58 12.37
C GLU A 17 -8.30 10.66 13.80
N LEU A 18 -7.56 11.72 14.11
CA LEU A 18 -7.05 11.96 15.47
C LEU A 18 -8.20 12.09 16.47
N GLU A 19 -9.20 12.92 16.20
CA GLU A 19 -10.37 13.11 17.07
C GLU A 19 -11.10 11.79 17.35
N LYS A 20 -11.30 10.95 16.33
CA LYS A 20 -11.91 9.62 16.48
C LYS A 20 -11.08 8.69 17.36
N ASN A 21 -9.75 8.77 17.30
CA ASN A 21 -8.87 7.94 18.14
C ASN A 21 -8.76 8.49 19.57
N ILE A 22 -8.75 9.81 19.76
CA ILE A 22 -8.81 10.46 21.07
C ILE A 22 -10.09 10.05 21.80
N ALA A 23 -11.23 10.05 21.11
CA ALA A 23 -12.51 9.58 21.65
C ALA A 23 -12.49 8.09 22.08
N LYS A 24 -11.58 7.29 21.52
CA LYS A 24 -11.35 5.88 21.90
C LYS A 24 -10.28 5.70 22.98
N GLY A 25 -9.71 6.79 23.51
CA GLY A 25 -8.74 6.76 24.60
C GLY A 25 -7.28 6.95 24.18
N LEU A 26 -6.99 7.39 22.96
CA LEU A 26 -5.64 7.78 22.58
C LEU A 26 -5.20 9.04 23.36
N LYS A 27 -4.20 8.90 24.22
CA LYS A 27 -3.62 9.98 25.03
C LYS A 27 -2.21 10.32 24.58
N ASP A 28 -1.72 11.50 24.95
CA ASP A 28 -0.33 11.95 24.73
C ASP A 28 0.15 11.78 23.28
N TRP A 29 -0.74 11.99 22.30
CA TRP A 29 -0.41 11.78 20.90
C TRP A 29 0.38 12.96 20.33
N GLU A 30 0.17 14.15 20.87
CA GLU A 30 0.80 15.42 20.49
C GLU A 30 2.33 15.35 20.59
N ASN A 31 2.84 14.66 21.62
CA ASN A 31 4.27 14.47 21.85
C ASN A 31 4.86 13.29 21.07
N ARG A 32 4.02 12.53 20.36
CA ARG A 32 4.40 11.28 19.68
C ARG A 32 4.22 11.34 18.18
N LEU A 33 3.57 12.36 17.64
CA LEU A 33 3.37 12.58 16.21
C LEU A 33 4.30 13.69 15.72
N ILE A 34 5.12 13.36 14.72
CA ILE A 34 5.97 14.32 14.02
C ILE A 34 5.62 14.28 12.54
N ILE A 35 5.46 15.44 11.92
CA ILE A 35 5.09 15.60 10.51
C ILE A 35 6.24 16.30 9.79
N SER A 36 6.64 15.76 8.64
CA SER A 36 7.65 16.40 7.80
C SER A 36 7.13 17.73 7.25
N ASP A 37 7.92 18.78 7.42
CA ASP A 37 7.72 20.07 6.73
C ASP A 37 7.74 19.94 5.19
N ARG A 38 8.31 18.86 4.65
CA ARG A 38 8.42 18.57 3.22
C ARG A 38 7.27 17.70 2.67
N ALA A 39 6.37 17.22 3.53
CA ALA A 39 5.18 16.49 3.08
C ALA A 39 4.25 17.40 2.28
N HIS A 40 3.62 16.86 1.22
CA HIS A 40 2.70 17.64 0.38
C HIS A 40 1.29 17.65 0.96
N LEU A 41 0.57 18.75 0.72
CA LEU A 41 -0.82 18.90 1.13
C LEU A 41 -1.77 18.37 0.05
N VAL A 42 -2.70 17.55 0.50
CA VAL A 42 -3.90 17.18 -0.25
C VAL A 42 -4.98 18.19 0.11
N PHE A 43 -5.54 18.89 -0.88
CA PHE A 43 -6.67 19.80 -0.70
C PHE A 43 -8.00 19.13 -1.09
N ASP A 44 -9.12 19.70 -0.67
CA ASP A 44 -10.45 19.14 -1.00
C ASP A 44 -10.69 19.14 -2.50
N PHE A 45 -10.21 20.17 -3.21
CA PHE A 45 -10.31 20.21 -4.66
C PHE A 45 -9.51 19.08 -5.34
N HIS A 46 -8.40 18.60 -4.76
CA HIS A 46 -7.73 17.40 -5.28
C HIS A 46 -8.63 16.17 -5.19
N GLN A 47 -9.44 16.04 -4.12
CA GLN A 47 -10.39 14.93 -3.96
C GLN A 47 -11.53 15.04 -4.98
N GLN A 48 -12.05 16.25 -5.21
CA GLN A 48 -13.06 16.51 -6.24
C GLN A 48 -12.53 16.14 -7.63
N VAL A 49 -11.33 16.59 -7.98
CA VAL A 49 -10.69 16.29 -9.27
C VAL A 49 -10.45 14.78 -9.46
N ASP A 50 -9.99 14.08 -8.42
CA ASP A 50 -9.83 12.61 -8.45
C ASP A 50 -11.17 11.91 -8.74
N GLY A 51 -12.24 12.36 -8.09
CA GLY A 51 -13.60 11.87 -8.36
C GLY A 51 -14.08 12.14 -9.80
N LEU A 52 -13.83 13.33 -10.33
CA LEU A 52 -14.20 13.72 -11.69
C LEU A 52 -13.45 12.89 -12.75
N LEU A 53 -12.12 12.76 -12.59
CA LEU A 53 -11.29 11.95 -13.48
C LEU A 53 -11.72 10.48 -13.49
N GLU A 54 -11.96 9.91 -12.31
CA GLU A 54 -12.40 8.52 -12.20
C GLU A 54 -13.78 8.30 -12.83
N GLN A 55 -14.70 9.26 -12.68
CA GLN A 55 -16.01 9.20 -13.34
C GLN A 55 -15.87 9.23 -14.86
N GLU A 56 -15.07 10.15 -15.40
CA GLU A 56 -14.85 10.28 -16.85
C GLU A 56 -14.18 9.02 -17.41
N ASN A 57 -13.16 8.51 -16.74
CA ASN A 57 -12.45 7.29 -17.15
C ASN A 57 -13.39 6.07 -17.11
N THR A 58 -14.22 5.96 -16.07
CA THR A 58 -15.22 4.86 -15.98
C THR A 58 -16.20 4.89 -17.13
N GLN A 59 -16.69 6.07 -17.54
CA GLN A 59 -17.59 6.21 -18.70
C GLN A 59 -16.92 5.75 -20.01
N LYS A 60 -15.60 5.86 -20.10
CA LYS A 60 -14.79 5.38 -21.23
C LYS A 60 -14.36 3.91 -21.10
N GLY A 61 -14.77 3.21 -20.04
CA GLY A 61 -14.32 1.83 -19.76
C GLY A 61 -12.87 1.74 -19.29
N GLN A 62 -12.29 2.84 -18.84
CA GLN A 62 -10.89 2.98 -18.40
C GLN A 62 -10.78 3.34 -16.91
N GLY A 63 -11.84 3.09 -16.13
CA GLY A 63 -11.85 3.33 -14.69
C GLY A 63 -10.69 2.59 -14.01
N LEU A 64 -10.04 3.25 -13.05
CA LEU A 64 -8.94 2.66 -12.29
C LEU A 64 -9.40 2.18 -10.90
N GLY A 65 -10.59 2.61 -10.48
CA GLY A 65 -11.16 2.32 -9.18
C GLY A 65 -10.54 3.14 -8.06
N THR A 66 -10.15 4.41 -8.31
CA THR A 66 -9.45 5.25 -7.34
C THR A 66 -10.19 5.37 -6.00
N THR A 67 -9.46 5.74 -4.94
CA THR A 67 -10.05 5.95 -3.61
C THR A 67 -10.81 7.27 -3.49
N LYS A 68 -10.73 8.15 -4.50
CA LYS A 68 -11.30 9.50 -4.52
C LYS A 68 -10.82 10.34 -3.33
N LYS A 69 -9.55 10.14 -2.95
CA LYS A 69 -8.89 10.82 -1.83
C LYS A 69 -7.92 11.90 -2.29
N GLY A 70 -7.85 12.18 -3.59
CA GLY A 70 -6.99 13.25 -4.12
C GLY A 70 -5.51 12.88 -4.18
N ILE A 71 -5.18 11.59 -4.06
CA ILE A 71 -3.80 11.11 -4.03
C ILE A 71 -3.12 11.37 -5.37
N GLY A 72 -3.73 10.90 -6.47
CA GLY A 72 -3.21 11.09 -7.82
C GLY A 72 -3.03 12.57 -8.21
N PRO A 73 -4.06 13.42 -8.07
CA PRO A 73 -3.92 14.85 -8.36
C PRO A 73 -2.83 15.54 -7.53
N THR A 74 -2.69 15.19 -6.24
CA THR A 74 -1.63 15.77 -5.39
C THR A 74 -0.24 15.34 -5.86
N TYR A 75 -0.04 14.06 -6.22
CA TYR A 75 1.23 13.58 -6.77
C TYR A 75 1.53 14.17 -8.15
N SER A 76 0.52 14.40 -8.99
CA SER A 76 0.67 15.14 -10.24
C SER A 76 1.14 16.58 -10.01
N SER A 77 0.56 17.26 -9.01
CA SER A 77 1.02 18.60 -8.60
C SER A 77 2.47 18.59 -8.08
N LYS A 78 2.84 17.57 -7.30
CA LYS A 78 4.22 17.34 -6.86
C LYS A 78 5.18 17.17 -8.05
N ALA A 79 4.83 16.33 -9.02
CA ALA A 79 5.66 16.05 -10.19
C ALA A 79 5.81 17.27 -11.11
N THR A 80 4.74 18.05 -11.28
CA THR A 80 4.77 19.30 -12.07
C THR A 80 5.43 20.47 -11.33
N ARG A 81 5.71 20.30 -10.03
CA ARG A 81 6.37 21.28 -9.13
C ARG A 81 5.51 22.49 -8.79
N ASN A 82 4.19 22.38 -8.89
CA ASN A 82 3.22 23.39 -8.46
C ASN A 82 2.48 23.01 -7.16
N GLY A 83 2.76 21.83 -6.61
CA GLY A 83 2.21 21.37 -5.34
C GLY A 83 2.66 22.22 -4.15
N ILE A 84 1.87 22.17 -3.08
CA ILE A 84 2.09 22.95 -1.85
C ILE A 84 2.42 21.98 -0.71
N ARG A 85 3.39 22.32 0.11
CA ARG A 85 3.87 21.49 1.23
C ARG A 85 3.50 22.10 2.59
N ILE A 86 3.65 21.29 3.63
CA ILE A 86 3.45 21.71 5.03
C ILE A 86 4.31 22.93 5.38
N GLY A 87 5.57 22.96 4.95
CA GLY A 87 6.46 24.10 5.18
C GLY A 87 6.00 25.39 4.48
N ASP A 88 5.32 25.30 3.34
CA ASP A 88 4.72 26.46 2.68
C ASP A 88 3.57 27.03 3.53
N LEU A 89 2.74 26.15 4.11
CA LEU A 89 1.62 26.54 4.99
C LEU A 89 2.10 27.22 6.28
N LEU A 90 3.19 26.73 6.87
CA LEU A 90 3.70 27.25 8.14
C LEU A 90 4.60 28.48 8.02
N GLY A 91 5.08 28.77 6.81
CA GLY A 91 5.89 29.94 6.48
C GLY A 91 5.06 31.21 6.33
N ASN A 92 5.34 31.99 5.29
CA ASN A 92 4.57 33.20 5.00
C ASN A 92 3.20 32.86 4.41
N PHE A 93 2.14 33.17 5.15
CA PHE A 93 0.78 32.83 4.78
C PHE A 93 0.28 33.55 3.51
N ASP A 94 0.81 34.75 3.20
CA ASP A 94 0.48 35.45 1.95
C ASP A 94 1.04 34.72 0.73
N ASP A 95 2.25 34.16 0.85
CA ASP A 95 2.87 33.37 -0.22
C ASP A 95 2.15 32.03 -0.38
N PHE A 96 1.74 31.39 0.72
CA PHE A 96 0.86 30.23 0.68
C PHE A 96 -0.45 30.55 -0.04
N SER A 97 -1.09 31.67 0.29
CA SER A 97 -2.38 32.08 -0.29
C SER A 97 -2.28 32.28 -1.81
N LYS A 98 -1.21 32.94 -2.29
CA LYS A 98 -0.93 33.11 -3.73
C LYS A 98 -0.69 31.78 -4.44
N LYS A 99 0.07 30.87 -3.84
CA LYS A 99 0.30 29.52 -4.38
C LYS A 99 -1.01 28.74 -4.47
N PHE A 100 -1.82 28.76 -3.40
CA PHE A 100 -3.11 28.08 -3.36
C PHE A 100 -4.06 28.60 -4.44
N GLN A 101 -4.23 29.92 -4.55
CA GLN A 101 -5.04 30.56 -5.59
C GLN A 101 -4.58 30.18 -7.01
N SER A 102 -3.26 30.20 -7.25
CA SER A 102 -2.69 29.84 -8.56
C SER A 102 -2.97 28.38 -8.91
N LEU A 103 -2.86 27.48 -7.92
CA LEU A 103 -3.13 26.06 -8.09
C LEU A 103 -4.62 25.80 -8.35
N VAL A 104 -5.51 26.42 -7.59
CA VAL A 104 -6.97 26.34 -7.82
C VAL A 104 -7.33 26.83 -9.22
N ASN A 105 -6.81 27.99 -9.63
CA ASN A 105 -7.06 28.56 -10.97
C ASN A 105 -6.61 27.60 -12.09
N LEU A 106 -5.48 26.93 -11.92
CA LEU A 106 -5.00 25.92 -12.87
C LEU A 106 -5.99 24.75 -12.98
N TYR A 107 -6.41 24.19 -11.85
CA TYR A 107 -7.35 23.08 -11.85
C TYR A 107 -8.73 23.47 -12.36
N GLN A 108 -9.23 24.68 -12.10
CA GLN A 108 -10.51 25.15 -12.66
C GLN A 108 -10.48 25.31 -14.18
N ARG A 109 -9.32 25.68 -14.76
CA ARG A 109 -9.15 25.69 -16.22
C ARG A 109 -9.21 24.29 -16.82
N MET A 110 -8.65 23.30 -16.13
CA MET A 110 -8.67 21.90 -16.57
C MET A 110 -10.02 21.23 -16.31
N PHE A 111 -10.70 21.61 -15.25
CA PHE A 111 -11.97 21.06 -14.78
C PHE A 111 -12.97 22.19 -14.53
N PRO A 112 -13.69 22.67 -15.56
CA PRO A 112 -14.61 23.81 -15.43
C PRO A 112 -15.75 23.61 -14.43
N SER A 113 -16.07 22.35 -14.09
CA SER A 113 -17.07 22.01 -13.06
C SER A 113 -16.53 22.09 -11.63
N LEU A 114 -15.23 22.30 -11.45
CA LEU A 114 -14.59 22.41 -10.15
C LEU A 114 -14.97 23.74 -9.49
N ASN A 115 -15.72 23.67 -8.39
CA ASN A 115 -16.04 24.83 -7.59
C ASN A 115 -15.24 24.82 -6.28
N VAL A 116 -14.49 25.90 -6.04
CA VAL A 116 -13.69 26.06 -4.83
C VAL A 116 -13.96 27.44 -4.26
N ASN A 117 -14.46 27.50 -3.03
CA ASN A 117 -14.51 28.74 -2.27
C ASN A 117 -13.12 29.02 -1.70
N VAL A 118 -12.32 29.79 -2.44
CA VAL A 118 -10.92 30.06 -2.10
C VAL A 118 -10.79 30.73 -0.74
N GLU A 119 -11.63 31.73 -0.44
CA GLU A 119 -11.54 32.49 0.80
C GLU A 119 -11.82 31.61 2.02
N GLU A 120 -12.86 30.78 1.94
CA GLU A 120 -13.23 29.83 2.99
C GLU A 120 -12.14 28.77 3.21
N GLU A 121 -11.59 28.21 2.14
CA GLU A 121 -10.49 27.25 2.25
C GLU A 121 -9.25 27.89 2.88
N LEU A 122 -8.86 29.10 2.48
CA LEU A 122 -7.72 29.79 3.07
C LEU A 122 -7.93 30.05 4.57
N GLU A 123 -9.11 30.54 4.98
CA GLU A 123 -9.41 30.76 6.39
C GLU A 123 -9.39 29.43 7.19
N ARG A 124 -9.86 28.34 6.57
CA ARG A 124 -9.79 27.00 7.16
C ARG A 124 -8.34 26.53 7.32
N TYR A 125 -7.50 26.70 6.31
CA TYR A 125 -6.09 26.31 6.35
C TYR A 125 -5.25 27.18 7.29
N LYS A 126 -5.64 28.45 7.50
CA LYS A 126 -5.04 29.30 8.53
C LYS A 126 -5.22 28.69 9.93
N LYS A 127 -6.41 28.17 10.24
CA LYS A 127 -6.67 27.46 11.50
C LYS A 127 -5.90 26.16 11.60
N TYR A 128 -5.79 25.40 10.51
CA TYR A 128 -4.98 24.18 10.49
C TYR A 128 -3.48 24.44 10.64
N ALA A 129 -2.98 25.57 10.14
CA ALA A 129 -1.58 25.96 10.32
C ALA A 129 -1.23 26.03 11.81
N GLU A 130 -2.08 26.66 12.63
CA GLU A 130 -1.88 26.75 14.08
C GLU A 130 -1.96 25.38 14.76
N LYS A 131 -2.93 24.54 14.38
CA LYS A 131 -3.06 23.18 14.94
C LYS A 131 -1.88 22.26 14.59
N VAL A 132 -1.36 22.35 13.36
CA VAL A 132 -0.32 21.44 12.88
C VAL A 132 1.09 21.92 13.25
N ARG A 133 1.30 23.23 13.45
CA ARG A 133 2.59 23.83 13.80
C ARG A 133 3.38 23.08 14.89
N PRO A 134 2.81 22.68 16.05
CA PRO A 134 3.57 21.98 17.09
C PRO A 134 4.01 20.56 16.68
N LEU A 135 3.40 19.98 15.65
CA LEU A 135 3.68 18.62 15.19
C LEU A 135 4.74 18.58 14.10
N VAL A 136 5.13 19.73 13.54
CA VAL A 136 5.97 19.77 12.34
C VAL A 136 7.45 19.92 12.69
N ALA A 137 8.30 19.13 12.03
CA ALA A 137 9.75 19.22 12.16
C ALA A 137 10.47 18.87 10.85
N ASP A 138 11.76 19.19 10.79
CA ASP A 138 12.68 18.61 9.80
C ASP A 138 12.92 17.13 10.13
N THR A 139 12.12 16.26 9.51
CA THR A 139 12.18 14.82 9.74
C THR A 139 13.45 14.17 9.18
N VAL A 140 14.12 14.79 8.21
CA VAL A 140 15.36 14.23 7.62
C VAL A 140 16.46 14.27 8.67
N THR A 141 16.70 15.45 9.24
CA THR A 141 17.68 15.62 10.32
C THR A 141 17.29 14.83 11.57
N PHE A 142 15.99 14.78 11.89
CA PHE A 142 15.49 14.00 13.03
C PHE A 142 15.82 12.51 12.88
N LEU A 143 15.51 11.91 11.72
CA LEU A 143 15.72 10.49 11.46
C LEU A 143 17.21 10.15 11.38
N ASP A 144 18.04 10.97 10.73
CA ASP A 144 19.48 10.76 10.70
C ASP A 144 20.09 10.70 12.13
N LYS A 145 19.68 11.63 13.01
CA LYS A 145 20.09 11.60 14.43
C LYS A 145 19.61 10.35 15.15
N ALA A 146 18.35 9.96 14.96
CA ALA A 146 17.77 8.78 15.60
C ALA A 146 18.51 7.49 15.18
N VAL A 147 18.77 7.34 13.88
CA VAL A 147 19.48 6.18 13.33
C VAL A 147 20.94 6.14 13.80
N LYS A 148 21.64 7.29 13.82
CA LYS A 148 23.02 7.38 14.37
C LYS A 148 23.08 7.05 15.86
N ALA A 149 22.02 7.35 16.60
CA ALA A 149 21.87 6.96 18.01
C ALA A 149 21.39 5.51 18.20
N ASN A 150 21.47 4.67 17.17
CA ASN A 150 21.06 3.26 17.17
C ASN A 150 19.61 3.03 17.65
N LYS A 151 18.71 3.98 17.38
CA LYS A 151 17.27 3.79 17.66
C LYS A 151 16.70 2.79 16.65
N LYS A 152 15.80 1.92 17.13
CA LYS A 152 15.02 1.03 16.26
C LYS A 152 13.94 1.85 15.56
N VAL A 153 13.95 1.81 14.22
CA VAL A 153 12.95 2.49 13.38
C VAL A 153 12.17 1.43 12.63
N LEU A 154 10.85 1.40 12.83
CA LEU A 154 9.93 0.59 12.05
C LEU A 154 9.27 1.50 11.00
N VAL A 155 9.31 1.09 9.74
CA VAL A 155 8.66 1.80 8.64
C VAL A 155 7.47 0.97 8.17
N GLU A 156 6.29 1.58 8.24
CA GLU A 156 5.05 0.96 7.75
C GLU A 156 4.86 1.32 6.27
N GLY A 157 5.00 0.32 5.39
CA GLY A 157 4.70 0.48 3.97
C GLY A 157 3.19 0.64 3.74
N ALA A 158 2.81 1.56 2.84
CA ALA A 158 1.43 1.71 2.40
C ALA A 158 1.15 0.87 1.14
N ASN A 159 -0.09 0.41 1.00
CA ASN A 159 -0.55 -0.41 -0.12
C ASN A 159 0.23 -1.73 -0.26
N ALA A 160 0.72 -2.06 -1.47
CA ALA A 160 1.43 -3.30 -1.77
C ALA A 160 2.31 -3.10 -3.02
N ALA A 161 3.33 -3.94 -3.19
CA ALA A 161 4.28 -3.85 -4.30
C ALA A 161 3.61 -3.83 -5.70
N MET A 162 2.54 -4.61 -5.90
CA MET A 162 1.83 -4.65 -7.20
C MET A 162 0.95 -3.41 -7.46
N LEU A 163 0.87 -2.49 -6.51
CA LEU A 163 0.26 -1.17 -6.67
C LEU A 163 1.31 -0.06 -6.77
N ASP A 164 2.60 -0.38 -6.79
CA ASP A 164 3.67 0.60 -7.00
C ASP A 164 3.51 1.28 -8.36
N ILE A 165 3.77 2.59 -8.43
CA ILE A 165 3.62 3.38 -9.66
C ILE A 165 4.53 2.92 -10.80
N ASP A 166 5.73 2.42 -10.49
CA ASP A 166 6.73 2.00 -11.47
C ASP A 166 6.70 0.49 -11.70
N PHE A 167 6.50 -0.28 -10.64
CA PHE A 167 6.63 -1.74 -10.66
C PHE A 167 5.31 -2.50 -10.52
N GLY A 168 4.19 -1.81 -10.33
CA GLY A 168 2.89 -2.44 -10.22
C GLY A 168 2.25 -2.78 -11.56
N THR A 169 0.99 -3.22 -11.53
CA THR A 169 0.22 -3.50 -12.76
C THR A 169 -0.30 -2.21 -13.42
N TYR A 170 0.60 -1.36 -13.91
CA TYR A 170 0.24 -0.07 -14.53
C TYR A 170 -0.76 -0.26 -15.69
N PRO A 171 -1.81 0.59 -15.82
CA PRO A 171 -2.09 1.80 -15.04
C PRO A 171 -2.88 1.59 -13.73
N TYR A 172 -3.19 0.34 -13.37
CA TYR A 172 -4.00 -0.01 -12.20
C TYR A 172 -3.15 -0.06 -10.92
N VAL A 173 -2.58 1.08 -10.58
CA VAL A 173 -1.61 1.27 -9.49
C VAL A 173 -1.95 2.51 -8.66
N THR A 174 -1.29 2.70 -7.53
CA THR A 174 -1.31 4.00 -6.85
C THR A 174 -0.28 4.95 -7.47
N SER A 175 -0.29 6.21 -7.07
CA SER A 175 0.61 7.26 -7.59
C SER A 175 1.91 7.40 -6.79
N SER A 176 2.29 6.38 -6.03
CA SER A 176 3.46 6.38 -5.15
C SER A 176 4.26 5.09 -5.27
N ASN A 177 5.54 5.15 -4.88
CA ASN A 177 6.33 3.94 -4.73
C ASN A 177 5.96 3.21 -3.44
N CYS A 178 5.46 1.99 -3.59
CA CYS A 178 5.11 1.06 -2.53
C CYS A 178 6.21 0.01 -2.27
N SER A 179 7.26 0.04 -3.09
CA SER A 179 8.48 -0.73 -2.93
C SER A 179 9.46 -0.12 -1.92
N VAL A 180 10.48 -0.89 -1.53
CA VAL A 180 11.51 -0.51 -0.56
C VAL A 180 12.23 0.80 -0.93
N GLY A 181 12.35 1.12 -2.22
CA GLY A 181 12.91 2.41 -2.67
C GLY A 181 12.15 3.62 -2.14
N GLY A 182 10.83 3.49 -1.94
CA GLY A 182 9.98 4.52 -1.33
C GLY A 182 10.35 4.85 0.12
N VAL A 183 10.99 3.93 0.85
CA VAL A 183 11.52 4.20 2.19
C VAL A 183 12.63 5.24 2.13
N CYS A 184 13.54 5.11 1.18
CA CYS A 184 14.68 6.01 1.04
C CYS A 184 14.21 7.41 0.62
N THR A 185 13.42 7.50 -0.45
CA THR A 185 12.95 8.78 -0.99
C THR A 185 11.89 9.45 -0.11
N GLY A 186 11.09 8.66 0.61
CA GLY A 186 10.00 9.14 1.48
C GLY A 186 10.43 9.58 2.88
N LEU A 187 11.62 9.16 3.33
CA LEU A 187 12.16 9.50 4.65
C LEU A 187 13.49 10.26 4.62
N GLY A 188 14.16 10.33 3.48
CA GLY A 188 15.49 10.94 3.36
C GLY A 188 16.60 10.08 3.97
N LEU A 189 16.42 8.76 3.99
CA LEU A 189 17.41 7.80 4.48
C LEU A 189 18.22 7.23 3.30
N PRO A 190 19.54 7.05 3.44
CA PRO A 190 20.32 6.39 2.39
C PRO A 190 20.02 4.88 2.36
N PRO A 191 20.13 4.22 1.20
CA PRO A 191 19.84 2.78 1.06
C PRO A 191 20.61 1.89 2.04
N SER A 192 21.85 2.27 2.41
CA SER A 192 22.68 1.56 3.38
C SER A 192 22.14 1.54 4.81
N ARG A 193 21.06 2.28 5.10
CA ARG A 193 20.36 2.29 6.39
C ARG A 193 19.06 1.48 6.39
N VAL A 194 18.67 0.92 5.25
CA VAL A 194 17.58 -0.04 5.19
C VAL A 194 18.10 -1.38 5.72
N GLY A 195 17.49 -1.84 6.81
CA GLY A 195 17.81 -3.13 7.43
C GLY A 195 16.91 -4.24 6.91
N ASP A 196 16.17 -4.88 7.82
CA ASP A 196 15.22 -5.94 7.46
C ASP A 196 14.03 -5.42 6.66
N VAL A 197 13.68 -6.16 5.60
CA VAL A 197 12.52 -5.90 4.75
C VAL A 197 11.58 -7.09 4.83
N ILE A 198 10.43 -6.90 5.46
CA ILE A 198 9.45 -7.97 5.69
C ILE A 198 8.38 -7.93 4.59
N GLY A 199 8.33 -8.97 3.77
CA GLY A 199 7.26 -9.16 2.78
C GLY A 199 6.00 -9.72 3.43
N VAL A 200 4.94 -8.92 3.56
CA VAL A 200 3.64 -9.40 4.09
C VAL A 200 2.82 -10.00 2.94
N VAL A 201 2.67 -11.32 2.95
CA VAL A 201 2.06 -12.10 1.86
C VAL A 201 0.83 -12.81 2.41
N LYS A 202 -0.29 -12.77 1.70
CA LYS A 202 -1.44 -13.63 2.03
C LYS A 202 -1.22 -15.04 1.46
N ALA A 203 -1.77 -16.06 2.10
CA ALA A 203 -1.75 -17.43 1.58
C ALA A 203 -2.53 -17.62 0.26
N TYR A 204 -3.21 -16.58 -0.23
CA TYR A 204 -3.92 -16.53 -1.49
C TYR A 204 -3.91 -15.08 -1.99
N THR A 205 -4.21 -14.86 -3.27
CA THR A 205 -4.10 -13.53 -3.87
C THR A 205 -5.45 -12.81 -3.85
N THR A 206 -5.43 -11.51 -3.60
CA THR A 206 -6.64 -10.67 -3.68
C THR A 206 -6.36 -9.35 -4.37
N ARG A 207 -7.33 -8.85 -5.14
CA ARG A 207 -7.27 -7.55 -5.82
C ARG A 207 -8.54 -6.75 -5.58
N VAL A 208 -8.39 -5.44 -5.35
CA VAL A 208 -9.49 -4.46 -5.38
C VAL A 208 -9.34 -3.66 -6.66
N GLY A 209 -10.45 -3.41 -7.36
CA GLY A 209 -10.45 -2.64 -8.59
C GLY A 209 -10.14 -3.48 -9.83
N ASP A 210 -10.04 -2.77 -10.95
CA ASP A 210 -9.92 -3.35 -12.28
C ASP A 210 -8.47 -3.78 -12.58
N GLY A 211 -8.28 -4.36 -13.76
CA GLY A 211 -6.98 -4.80 -14.29
C GLY A 211 -6.74 -6.31 -14.20
N PRO A 212 -5.66 -6.80 -14.80
CA PRO A 212 -5.33 -8.23 -14.89
C PRO A 212 -5.19 -8.88 -13.52
N PHE A 213 -5.71 -10.10 -13.41
CA PHE A 213 -5.48 -10.94 -12.23
C PHE A 213 -5.35 -12.40 -12.67
N PRO A 214 -4.12 -12.83 -13.00
CA PRO A 214 -3.91 -14.11 -13.70
C PRO A 214 -4.41 -15.34 -12.93
N THR A 215 -4.33 -15.32 -11.60
CA THR A 215 -4.79 -16.42 -10.75
C THR A 215 -6.23 -16.26 -10.23
N GLU A 216 -6.99 -15.29 -10.74
CA GLU A 216 -8.37 -15.05 -10.33
C GLU A 216 -9.24 -16.31 -10.49
N ARG A 217 -10.05 -16.57 -9.48
CA ARG A 217 -11.07 -17.62 -9.49
C ARG A 217 -12.45 -16.98 -9.53
N LYS A 218 -13.21 -17.30 -10.58
CA LYS A 218 -14.60 -16.84 -10.79
C LYS A 218 -15.63 -17.95 -10.52
N ASP A 219 -15.19 -19.01 -9.87
CA ASP A 219 -15.98 -20.17 -9.47
C ASP A 219 -16.09 -20.26 -7.95
N GLU A 220 -16.65 -21.36 -7.44
CA GLU A 220 -16.90 -21.61 -6.01
C GLU A 220 -15.64 -21.45 -5.14
N ILE A 221 -14.45 -21.73 -5.68
CA ILE A 221 -13.17 -21.50 -5.00
C ILE A 221 -12.98 -20.01 -4.68
N GLY A 222 -13.22 -19.14 -5.67
CA GLY A 222 -13.07 -17.69 -5.49
C GLY A 222 -14.06 -17.13 -4.48
N GLU A 223 -15.30 -17.64 -4.49
CA GLU A 223 -16.34 -17.27 -3.53
C GLU A 223 -16.01 -17.74 -2.11
N LEU A 224 -15.45 -18.95 -1.97
CA LEU A 224 -15.03 -19.50 -0.69
C LEU A 224 -13.86 -18.70 -0.10
N LEU A 225 -12.85 -18.36 -0.91
CA LEU A 225 -11.74 -17.49 -0.49
C LEU A 225 -12.24 -16.11 -0.04
N GLN A 226 -13.17 -15.53 -0.81
CA GLN A 226 -13.74 -14.21 -0.50
C GLN A 226 -14.52 -14.22 0.82
N SER A 227 -15.40 -15.20 1.02
CA SER A 227 -16.27 -15.30 2.19
C SER A 227 -15.48 -15.60 3.46
N ARG A 228 -14.65 -16.65 3.46
CA ARG A 228 -13.79 -17.01 4.61
C ARG A 228 -12.81 -15.90 4.94
N GLY A 229 -12.20 -15.30 3.92
CA GLY A 229 -11.23 -14.23 4.10
C GLY A 229 -11.84 -12.88 4.52
N ALA A 230 -13.17 -12.76 4.58
CA ALA A 230 -13.90 -11.50 4.77
C ALA A 230 -13.38 -10.40 3.81
N GLU A 231 -13.16 -10.76 2.54
CA GLU A 231 -12.46 -9.91 1.57
C GLU A 231 -13.41 -8.88 0.94
N ILE A 232 -13.82 -7.92 1.78
CA ILE A 232 -14.69 -6.79 1.42
C ILE A 232 -14.00 -5.50 1.88
N GLY A 233 -13.95 -4.49 1.00
CA GLY A 233 -13.39 -3.18 1.33
C GLY A 233 -14.15 -2.50 2.47
N VAL A 234 -13.45 -2.06 3.52
CA VAL A 234 -14.09 -1.44 4.69
C VAL A 234 -14.78 -0.11 4.35
N THR A 235 -14.13 0.70 3.50
CA THR A 235 -14.61 2.03 3.10
C THR A 235 -15.49 1.97 1.86
N THR A 236 -15.03 1.26 0.82
CA THR A 236 -15.72 1.22 -0.48
C THR A 236 -16.86 0.20 -0.51
N LYS A 237 -16.90 -0.73 0.46
CA LYS A 237 -17.79 -1.91 0.47
C LYS A 237 -17.69 -2.79 -0.78
N ARG A 238 -16.66 -2.58 -1.63
CA ARG A 238 -16.40 -3.37 -2.83
C ARG A 238 -15.85 -4.74 -2.43
N LYS A 239 -16.44 -5.79 -2.97
CA LYS A 239 -15.92 -7.16 -2.89
C LYS A 239 -14.55 -7.24 -3.57
N ARG A 240 -13.60 -7.93 -2.96
CA ARG A 240 -12.29 -8.17 -3.58
C ARG A 240 -12.36 -9.40 -4.46
N ARG A 241 -11.70 -9.32 -5.61
CA ARG A 241 -11.44 -10.47 -6.48
C ARG A 241 -10.45 -11.37 -5.75
N CYS A 242 -10.66 -12.68 -5.78
CA CYS A 242 -9.85 -13.66 -5.05
C CYS A 242 -9.32 -14.72 -6.02
N GLY A 243 -8.12 -15.23 -5.71
CA GLY A 243 -7.43 -16.18 -6.57
C GLY A 243 -6.34 -16.93 -5.81
N TRP A 244 -5.78 -17.94 -6.45
CA TRP A 244 -4.69 -18.73 -5.86
C TRP A 244 -3.43 -17.89 -5.64
N LEU A 245 -2.55 -18.35 -4.73
CA LEU A 245 -1.27 -17.68 -4.49
C LEU A 245 -0.42 -17.71 -5.76
N ASP A 246 0.14 -16.55 -6.10
CA ASP A 246 0.96 -16.36 -7.29
C ASP A 246 2.44 -16.20 -6.93
N LEU A 247 3.24 -17.23 -7.20
CA LEU A 247 4.67 -17.23 -6.90
C LEU A 247 5.50 -16.57 -7.99
N VAL A 248 4.99 -16.41 -9.21
CA VAL A 248 5.66 -15.63 -10.27
C VAL A 248 5.64 -14.16 -9.89
N LEU A 249 4.48 -13.66 -9.46
CA LEU A 249 4.30 -12.33 -8.89
C LEU A 249 5.19 -12.14 -7.65
N LEU A 250 5.16 -13.09 -6.71
CA LEU A 250 5.92 -12.95 -5.47
C LEU A 250 7.44 -12.93 -5.71
N LYS A 251 7.97 -13.76 -6.63
CA LYS A 251 9.37 -13.69 -7.09
C LYS A 251 9.72 -12.31 -7.63
N TYR A 252 8.87 -11.77 -8.50
CA TYR A 252 9.07 -10.44 -9.07
C TYR A 252 9.13 -9.35 -7.99
N THR A 253 8.21 -9.37 -7.01
CA THR A 253 8.24 -8.39 -5.92
C THR A 253 9.42 -8.59 -4.97
N ASN A 254 9.90 -9.82 -4.78
CA ASN A 254 11.10 -10.10 -4.00
C ASN A 254 12.35 -9.55 -4.69
N MET A 255 12.47 -9.68 -6.02
CA MET A 255 13.57 -9.11 -6.79
C MET A 255 13.66 -7.59 -6.62
N ILE A 256 12.52 -6.89 -6.52
CA ILE A 256 12.47 -5.44 -6.34
C ILE A 256 12.77 -5.02 -4.90
N ASN A 257 12.21 -5.74 -3.93
CA ASN A 257 12.23 -5.32 -2.53
C ASN A 257 13.35 -5.94 -1.70
N GLY A 258 13.94 -7.04 -2.16
CA GLY A 258 14.94 -7.81 -1.42
C GLY A 258 14.46 -8.25 -0.05
N TYR A 259 13.35 -9.00 0.02
CA TYR A 259 12.77 -9.39 1.30
C TYR A 259 13.76 -10.22 2.13
N SER A 260 14.01 -9.81 3.38
CA SER A 260 14.81 -10.60 4.33
C SER A 260 13.98 -11.69 5.00
N CYS A 261 12.66 -11.51 5.05
CA CYS A 261 11.71 -12.53 5.47
C CYS A 261 10.31 -12.30 4.88
N ILE A 262 9.46 -13.32 4.96
CA ILE A 262 8.07 -13.23 4.53
C ILE A 262 7.16 -13.53 5.72
N CYS A 263 6.18 -12.66 5.95
CA CYS A 263 5.10 -12.91 6.88
C CYS A 263 3.89 -13.45 6.08
N LEU A 264 3.68 -14.77 6.13
CA LEU A 264 2.53 -15.42 5.50
C LEU A 264 1.30 -15.28 6.40
N THR A 265 0.26 -14.65 5.87
CA THR A 265 -0.97 -14.32 6.59
C THR A 265 -2.13 -15.13 6.05
N LYS A 266 -3.18 -15.29 6.87
CA LYS A 266 -4.46 -15.91 6.47
C LYS A 266 -4.34 -17.35 5.95
N LEU A 267 -3.43 -18.14 6.52
CA LEU A 267 -3.30 -19.55 6.19
C LEU A 267 -4.58 -20.34 6.52
N ASP A 268 -5.25 -19.97 7.63
CA ASP A 268 -6.52 -20.51 8.12
C ASP A 268 -7.67 -20.46 7.10
N ILE A 269 -7.58 -19.55 6.14
CA ILE A 269 -8.56 -19.45 5.06
C ILE A 269 -8.52 -20.68 4.16
N LEU A 270 -7.36 -21.32 4.03
CA LEU A 270 -7.15 -22.51 3.21
C LEU A 270 -7.52 -23.83 3.93
N ASP A 271 -7.91 -23.78 5.21
CA ASP A 271 -8.20 -24.98 6.03
C ASP A 271 -9.28 -25.90 5.45
N GLN A 272 -10.22 -25.39 4.67
CA GLN A 272 -11.34 -26.18 4.13
C GLN A 272 -11.06 -26.88 2.80
N PHE A 273 -9.94 -26.57 2.16
CA PHE A 273 -9.66 -27.08 0.82
C PHE A 273 -9.12 -28.50 0.86
N SER A 274 -9.59 -29.36 -0.04
CA SER A 274 -8.99 -30.69 -0.28
C SER A 274 -7.68 -30.61 -1.05
N GLU A 275 -7.56 -29.60 -1.91
CA GLU A 275 -6.38 -29.30 -2.71
C GLU A 275 -6.19 -27.80 -2.77
N VAL A 276 -4.94 -27.36 -2.73
CA VAL A 276 -4.54 -25.95 -2.90
C VAL A 276 -3.62 -25.84 -4.11
N LYS A 277 -3.67 -24.71 -4.81
CA LYS A 277 -2.85 -24.49 -6.00
C LYS A 277 -1.91 -23.29 -5.81
N LEU A 278 -0.72 -23.40 -6.38
CA LEU A 278 0.29 -22.36 -6.46
C LEU A 278 0.56 -22.07 -7.94
N ALA A 279 0.48 -20.83 -8.39
CA ALA A 279 0.97 -20.48 -9.72
C ALA A 279 2.50 -20.38 -9.69
N VAL A 280 3.17 -21.24 -10.45
CA VAL A 280 4.63 -21.41 -10.41
C VAL A 280 5.34 -21.00 -11.70
N GLY A 281 4.58 -20.76 -12.77
CA GLY A 281 5.10 -20.34 -14.06
C GLY A 281 4.02 -19.67 -14.91
N TYR A 282 4.46 -18.79 -15.81
CA TYR A 282 3.62 -18.17 -16.82
C TYR A 282 4.08 -18.61 -18.22
N THR A 283 3.11 -18.83 -19.10
CA THR A 283 3.32 -19.01 -20.53
C THR A 283 2.59 -17.88 -21.26
N LEU A 284 3.28 -17.21 -22.18
CA LEU A 284 2.71 -16.15 -23.01
C LEU A 284 2.97 -16.50 -24.48
N HIS A 285 1.92 -16.54 -25.29
CA HIS A 285 1.99 -16.93 -26.71
C HIS A 285 2.68 -18.29 -26.93
N GLY A 286 2.37 -19.28 -26.09
CA GLY A 286 2.93 -20.63 -26.16
C GLY A 286 4.39 -20.75 -25.70
N LYS A 287 5.01 -19.69 -25.17
CA LYS A 287 6.38 -19.70 -24.63
C LYS A 287 6.38 -19.44 -23.14
N LYS A 288 7.12 -20.26 -22.40
CA LYS A 288 7.38 -20.02 -20.97
C LYS A 288 8.17 -18.72 -20.82
N ILE A 289 7.75 -17.85 -19.90
CA ILE A 289 8.42 -16.58 -19.60
C ILE A 289 9.01 -16.62 -18.19
N GLU A 290 10.15 -15.95 -18.01
CA GLU A 290 10.86 -15.85 -16.73
C GLU A 290 10.74 -14.46 -16.09
N TYR A 291 9.89 -13.60 -16.66
CA TYR A 291 9.64 -12.24 -16.20
C TYR A 291 8.15 -12.04 -15.90
N PHE A 292 7.85 -11.04 -15.09
CA PHE A 292 6.48 -10.57 -14.90
C PHE A 292 6.14 -9.57 -16.02
N PRO A 293 5.08 -9.77 -16.82
CA PRO A 293 4.72 -8.86 -17.91
C PRO A 293 4.52 -7.41 -17.44
N SER A 294 5.09 -6.45 -18.17
CA SER A 294 5.08 -5.03 -17.82
C SER A 294 3.79 -4.28 -18.21
N ASN A 295 2.99 -4.86 -19.11
CA ASN A 295 1.75 -4.24 -19.56
C ASN A 295 0.54 -5.14 -19.26
N ALA A 296 -0.62 -4.50 -19.07
CA ALA A 296 -1.83 -5.19 -18.69
C ALA A 296 -2.31 -6.21 -19.73
N SER A 297 -2.17 -5.90 -21.03
CA SER A 297 -2.67 -6.77 -22.11
C SER A 297 -1.95 -8.11 -22.18
N ASP A 298 -0.63 -8.11 -21.98
CA ASP A 298 0.15 -9.34 -21.95
C ASP A 298 -0.15 -10.12 -20.66
N LEU A 299 -0.27 -9.43 -19.53
CA LEU A 299 -0.61 -10.06 -18.26
C LEU A 299 -2.00 -10.71 -18.27
N GLU A 300 -2.96 -10.19 -19.04
CA GLU A 300 -4.28 -10.83 -19.23
C GLU A 300 -4.23 -12.11 -20.06
N LYS A 301 -3.21 -12.28 -20.90
CA LYS A 301 -3.07 -13.41 -21.83
C LYS A 301 -2.17 -14.52 -21.31
N VAL A 302 -1.58 -14.37 -20.11
CA VAL A 302 -0.71 -15.40 -19.57
C VAL A 302 -1.52 -16.64 -19.21
N GLU A 303 -1.02 -17.79 -19.63
CA GLU A 303 -1.47 -19.10 -19.18
C GLU A 303 -0.66 -19.50 -17.95
N ILE A 304 -1.36 -20.04 -16.95
CA ILE A 304 -0.77 -20.32 -15.64
C ILE A 304 -0.38 -21.79 -15.52
N GLU A 305 0.88 -22.03 -15.17
CA GLU A 305 1.35 -23.33 -14.70
C GLU A 305 1.06 -23.43 -13.20
N TYR A 306 0.14 -24.31 -12.81
CA TYR A 306 -0.21 -24.56 -11.41
C TYR A 306 0.50 -25.80 -10.86
N LEU A 307 1.07 -25.67 -9.67
CA LEU A 307 1.40 -26.79 -8.80
C LEU A 307 0.22 -27.07 -7.87
N THR A 308 -0.40 -28.24 -7.99
CA THR A 308 -1.45 -28.70 -7.08
C THR A 308 -0.82 -29.43 -5.90
N MET A 309 -1.24 -29.08 -4.69
CA MET A 309 -0.81 -29.69 -3.44
C MET A 309 -2.01 -30.17 -2.64
N PRO A 310 -1.87 -31.24 -1.84
CA PRO A 310 -2.95 -31.66 -0.95
C PRO A 310 -3.24 -30.58 0.08
N GLY A 311 -4.52 -30.27 0.29
CA GLY A 311 -4.97 -29.46 1.41
C GLY A 311 -4.93 -30.25 2.72
N TRP A 312 -5.21 -29.58 3.84
CA TRP A 312 -5.08 -30.20 5.16
C TRP A 312 -6.40 -30.52 5.86
N LYS A 313 -7.54 -29.91 5.47
CA LYS A 313 -8.86 -30.17 6.09
C LYS A 313 -8.85 -30.14 7.62
N GLN A 314 -8.02 -29.28 8.20
CA GLN A 314 -7.77 -29.16 9.64
C GLN A 314 -7.66 -27.69 10.01
N CYS A 315 -8.15 -27.33 11.20
CA CYS A 315 -8.08 -25.95 11.66
C CYS A 315 -6.62 -25.57 11.97
N THR A 316 -6.19 -24.42 11.46
CA THR A 316 -4.89 -23.81 11.79
C THR A 316 -5.02 -22.55 12.65
N GLU A 317 -6.25 -22.15 13.00
CA GLU A 317 -6.49 -21.06 13.93
C GLU A 317 -5.87 -21.35 15.30
N ASN A 318 -5.38 -20.32 15.96
CA ASN A 318 -4.78 -20.38 17.30
C ASN A 318 -3.51 -21.23 17.45
N ILE A 319 -3.01 -21.85 16.38
CA ILE A 319 -1.71 -22.52 16.40
C ILE A 319 -0.60 -21.49 16.58
N ARG A 320 0.28 -21.71 17.56
CA ARG A 320 1.38 -20.81 17.93
C ARG A 320 2.77 -21.38 17.66
N ASN A 321 2.91 -22.69 17.42
CA ASN A 321 4.19 -23.29 17.05
C ASN A 321 4.11 -23.87 15.64
N PHE A 322 5.19 -23.69 14.86
CA PHE A 322 5.25 -24.17 13.48
C PHE A 322 5.11 -25.70 13.40
N LYS A 323 5.63 -26.42 14.39
CA LYS A 323 5.57 -27.88 14.48
C LYS A 323 4.16 -28.41 14.72
N ASP A 324 3.26 -27.57 15.23
CA ASP A 324 1.87 -27.97 15.53
C ASP A 324 0.96 -27.80 14.30
N LEU A 325 1.43 -27.13 13.24
CA LEU A 325 0.70 -27.03 11.97
C LEU A 325 0.51 -28.42 11.35
N PRO A 326 -0.63 -28.69 10.68
CA PRO A 326 -0.83 -29.90 9.89
C PRO A 326 0.31 -30.11 8.88
N GLU A 327 0.65 -31.36 8.60
CA GLU A 327 1.76 -31.69 7.72
C GLU A 327 1.65 -31.02 6.34
N ASN A 328 0.47 -31.09 5.72
CA ASN A 328 0.22 -30.46 4.42
C ASN A 328 0.31 -28.92 4.48
N ALA A 329 -0.04 -28.30 5.60
CA ALA A 329 0.13 -26.85 5.79
C ALA A 329 1.61 -26.47 5.90
N ARG A 330 2.42 -27.28 6.60
CA ARG A 330 3.89 -27.12 6.64
C ARG A 330 4.51 -27.33 5.26
N ASN A 331 4.06 -28.34 4.52
CA ASN A 331 4.53 -28.62 3.16
C ASN A 331 4.19 -27.47 2.20
N TYR A 332 3.01 -26.87 2.34
CA TYR A 332 2.62 -25.67 1.59
C TYR A 332 3.59 -24.51 1.85
N ILE A 333 3.89 -24.21 3.12
CA ILE A 333 4.87 -23.18 3.49
C ILE A 333 6.27 -23.51 2.94
N ALA A 334 6.73 -24.74 3.14
CA ALA A 334 8.04 -25.18 2.67
C ALA A 334 8.18 -25.08 1.14
N LYS A 335 7.11 -25.36 0.40
CA LYS A 335 7.11 -25.22 -1.06
C LYS A 335 7.19 -23.76 -1.50
N ILE A 336 6.55 -22.83 -0.77
CA ILE A 336 6.71 -21.39 -1.01
C ILE A 336 8.16 -20.98 -0.73
N GLU A 337 8.76 -21.42 0.38
CA GLU A 337 10.17 -21.16 0.71
C GLU A 337 11.12 -21.64 -0.38
N GLU A 338 10.96 -22.89 -0.82
CA GLU A 338 11.76 -23.52 -1.87
C GLU A 338 11.70 -22.74 -3.19
N ILE A 339 10.50 -22.31 -3.60
CA ILE A 339 10.32 -21.67 -4.90
C ILE A 339 10.85 -20.24 -4.90
N LEU A 340 10.69 -19.48 -3.82
CA LEU A 340 11.07 -18.07 -3.79
C LEU A 340 12.57 -17.82 -3.60
N ASP A 341 13.33 -18.84 -3.22
CA ASP A 341 14.77 -18.78 -2.95
C ASP A 341 15.14 -17.62 -2.00
N VAL A 342 14.26 -17.34 -1.03
CA VAL A 342 14.55 -16.39 0.05
C VAL A 342 15.46 -17.10 1.05
N PRO A 343 16.63 -16.54 1.42
CA PRO A 343 17.60 -17.21 2.29
C PRO A 343 16.96 -17.81 3.55
N GLY A 344 17.34 -19.06 3.84
CA GLY A 344 16.61 -19.99 4.72
C GLY A 344 16.18 -19.48 6.12
N LYS A 345 15.05 -20.04 6.57
CA LYS A 345 14.37 -19.89 7.89
C LYS A 345 13.63 -18.58 8.11
N ASN A 346 12.67 -18.21 7.26
CA ASN A 346 11.98 -16.94 7.46
C ASN A 346 10.59 -16.75 6.85
N ILE A 347 9.85 -17.80 6.45
CA ILE A 347 8.40 -17.65 6.32
C ILE A 347 7.75 -17.77 7.70
N LEU A 348 7.37 -16.63 8.26
CA LEU A 348 6.65 -16.52 9.53
C LEU A 348 5.16 -16.60 9.22
N ASN A 349 4.45 -17.63 9.68
CA ASN A 349 2.98 -17.56 9.70
C ASN A 349 2.58 -16.50 10.75
N SER A 350 1.73 -15.54 10.37
CA SER A 350 1.29 -14.45 11.26
C SER A 350 0.64 -14.93 12.55
N HIS A 351 0.04 -16.13 12.55
CA HIS A 351 -0.53 -16.76 13.75
C HIS A 351 0.52 -17.44 14.63
N VAL A 352 1.68 -17.77 14.06
CA VAL A 352 2.71 -18.62 14.68
C VAL A 352 3.91 -17.82 15.18
N ARG A 353 4.20 -16.61 14.69
CA ARG A 353 5.57 -16.09 14.86
C ARG A 353 5.82 -14.59 14.93
N TRP A 354 4.90 -13.81 15.48
CA TRP A 354 5.27 -12.45 15.92
C TRP A 354 6.21 -12.43 17.15
N ALA A 355 6.51 -13.57 17.78
CA ALA A 355 7.24 -13.61 19.06
C ALA A 355 8.71 -14.08 19.02
N GLU A 356 9.17 -14.87 18.03
CA GLU A 356 10.49 -15.54 18.17
C GLU A 356 11.68 -14.82 17.51
N LYS A 357 11.48 -13.94 16.52
CA LYS A 357 12.61 -13.35 15.76
C LYS A 357 12.90 -11.87 16.04
N PHE A 358 12.05 -11.19 16.83
CA PHE A 358 12.15 -9.74 17.05
C PHE A 358 12.17 -9.31 18.53
N VAL A 359 12.31 -10.26 19.48
CA VAL A 359 12.39 -10.02 20.94
C VAL A 359 13.69 -10.53 21.58
N SER A 360 14.74 -10.82 20.79
CA SER A 360 16.11 -10.90 21.35
C SER A 360 16.81 -9.56 21.26
#